data_AF-V4A9G3-F1
#
_entry.id   AF-V4A9G3-F1
#
_cell.length_a   1.000
_cell.length_b   1.000
_cell.length_c   1.000
_cell.angle_alpha   90.00
_cell.angle_beta   90.00
_cell.angle_gamma   90.00
#
_symmetry.space_group_name_H-M   'P 1'
#
loop_
_entity.id
_entity.type
_entity.pdbx_description
1 polymer ?
#
loop_
_entity_poly.entity_id
_entity_poly.type
_entity_poly.pdbx_seq_one_letter_code
_entity_poly.pdbx_strand_id
1 'polypeptide(L)'
;EKTCRPDEFRCNNSLCISQALVCDTDNDCGDSSDEGEFSNHKCQPGFFQCDNKRCIPDHLVCNGGLDCFDESDEYDCPALNCTGRRWTCKTVRQCISRKYQCDGVDDCTDASDEEDCATRAPDECHDNEFKCTVGGCIPETWKCDGQEDCEDGSDE
;
A
#
# COMPACT_ATOMS: atom_id res chain seq x y z
N GLU A 1 -21.36 -3.70 35.61
CA GLU A 1 -19.90 -3.54 35.64
C GLU A 1 -19.50 -2.76 34.39
N LYS A 2 -18.72 -1.68 34.51
CA LYS A 2 -18.27 -0.91 33.34
C LYS A 2 -16.95 -1.50 32.85
N THR A 3 -17.05 -2.55 32.06
CA THR A 3 -15.94 -3.06 31.26
C THR A 3 -15.75 -2.12 30.07
N CYS A 4 -14.52 -1.62 29.88
CA CYS A 4 -14.17 -0.87 28.66
C CYS A 4 -14.45 -1.72 27.42
N ARG A 5 -14.60 -1.07 26.26
CA ARG A 5 -14.76 -1.78 25.00
C ARG A 5 -13.51 -2.61 24.68
N PRO A 6 -13.61 -3.64 23.83
CA PRO A 6 -12.47 -4.47 23.46
C PRO A 6 -11.32 -3.66 22.86
N ASP A 7 -11.62 -2.52 22.23
CA ASP A 7 -10.74 -1.58 21.55
C ASP A 7 -10.22 -0.43 22.43
N GLU A 8 -10.53 -0.43 23.73
CA GLU A 8 -10.17 0.63 24.67
C GLU A 8 -9.16 0.13 25.73
N PHE A 9 -8.18 0.96 26.07
CA PHE A 9 -7.26 0.76 27.19
C PHE A 9 -7.86 1.27 28.48
N ARG A 10 -7.75 0.47 29.56
CA ARG A 10 -8.24 0.84 30.89
C ARG A 10 -7.09 1.39 31.74
N CYS A 11 -7.13 2.70 31.98
CA CYS A 11 -6.23 3.42 32.89
C CYS A 11 -6.35 2.95 34.35
N ASN A 12 -5.38 3.28 35.21
CA ASN A 12 -5.43 2.92 36.64
C ASN A 12 -6.59 3.61 37.37
N ASN A 13 -6.92 4.84 36.98
CA ASN A 13 -8.11 5.54 37.45
C ASN A 13 -9.44 5.01 36.87
N SER A 14 -9.42 3.88 36.15
CA SER A 14 -10.57 3.25 35.48
C SER A 14 -11.21 4.08 34.34
N LEU A 15 -10.50 5.10 33.83
CA LEU A 15 -10.83 5.73 32.55
C LEU A 15 -10.55 4.75 31.40
N CYS A 16 -11.39 4.79 30.37
CA CYS A 16 -11.19 4.04 29.14
C CYS A 16 -10.77 5.03 28.06
N ILE A 17 -9.60 4.82 27.46
CA ILE A 17 -9.07 5.62 26.35
C ILE A 17 -8.85 4.72 25.14
N SER A 18 -8.66 5.31 23.95
CA SER A 18 -8.34 4.52 22.77
C SER A 18 -6.98 3.83 22.92
N GLN A 19 -6.84 2.60 22.41
CA GLN A 19 -5.54 1.92 22.26
C GLN A 19 -4.49 2.78 21.54
N ALA A 20 -4.92 3.63 20.62
CA ALA A 20 -4.03 4.51 19.86
C ALA A 20 -3.44 5.67 20.67
N LEU A 21 -4.00 5.94 21.85
CA LEU A 21 -3.60 6.97 22.81
C LEU A 21 -2.75 6.39 23.95
N VAL A 22 -2.28 5.16 23.80
CA VAL A 22 -1.38 4.54 24.77
C VAL A 22 0.03 4.72 24.25
N CYS A 23 0.91 5.27 25.10
CA CYS A 23 2.30 5.53 24.77
C CYS A 23 2.43 6.48 23.56
N ASP A 24 1.55 7.48 23.49
CA ASP A 24 1.53 8.47 22.41
C ASP A 24 2.17 9.80 22.79
N THR A 25 2.80 9.86 23.97
CA THR A 25 3.44 11.02 24.60
C THR A 25 2.49 12.07 25.20
N ASP A 26 1.17 11.87 25.08
CA ASP A 26 0.16 12.68 25.76
C ASP A 26 -0.39 11.94 26.99
N ASN A 27 -0.95 12.67 27.95
CA ASN A 27 -1.52 12.10 29.17
C ASN A 27 -3.04 12.10 29.06
N ASP A 28 -3.55 11.24 28.19
CA ASP A 28 -4.97 11.00 27.96
C ASP A 28 -5.66 10.34 29.15
N CYS A 29 -4.94 9.51 29.92
CA CYS A 29 -5.46 8.93 31.15
C CYS A 29 -5.63 9.99 32.26
N GLY A 30 -4.92 11.11 32.20
CA GLY A 30 -4.84 12.14 33.24
C GLY A 30 -4.04 11.73 34.49
N ASP A 31 -3.73 10.44 34.65
CA ASP A 31 -2.90 9.87 35.71
C ASP A 31 -1.57 9.27 35.18
N SER A 32 -1.21 9.53 33.92
CA SER A 32 -0.02 9.03 33.21
C SER A 32 0.08 7.50 33.16
N SER A 33 -1.04 6.79 33.33
CA SER A 33 -1.06 5.32 33.25
C SER A 33 -0.95 4.79 31.83
N ASP A 34 -1.28 5.61 30.85
CA ASP A 34 -1.06 5.45 29.41
C ASP A 34 0.41 5.61 29.00
N GLU A 35 1.12 6.54 29.64
CA GLU A 35 2.54 6.84 29.38
C GLU A 35 3.51 6.17 30.38
N GLY A 36 3.00 5.21 31.15
CA GLY A 36 3.69 4.56 32.27
C GLY A 36 4.70 3.46 31.89
N GLU A 37 5.28 2.81 32.91
CA GLU A 37 6.53 2.02 32.81
C GLU A 37 6.58 0.98 31.66
N PHE A 38 7.32 1.36 30.62
CA PHE A 38 7.49 0.75 29.29
C PHE A 38 8.12 -0.66 29.23
N SER A 39 8.23 -1.40 30.33
CA SER A 39 8.96 -2.67 30.34
C SER A 39 8.14 -3.87 29.80
N ASN A 40 6.81 -3.76 29.69
CA ASN A 40 5.97 -4.91 29.30
C ASN A 40 4.67 -4.56 28.56
N HIS A 41 4.53 -3.33 28.04
CA HIS A 41 3.37 -2.96 27.22
C HIS A 41 3.38 -3.78 25.93
N LYS A 42 2.30 -4.53 25.68
CA LYS A 42 2.03 -5.22 24.41
C LYS A 42 0.73 -4.67 23.86
N CYS A 43 0.77 -4.18 22.63
CA CYS A 43 -0.44 -3.76 21.91
C CYS A 43 -1.44 -4.93 21.81
N GLN A 44 -2.73 -4.62 21.76
CA GLN A 44 -3.75 -5.66 21.57
C GLN A 44 -3.61 -6.35 20.21
N PRO A 45 -4.17 -7.56 20.05
CA PRO A 45 -4.29 -8.20 18.74
C PRO A 45 -5.02 -7.27 17.76
N GLY A 46 -4.43 -6.98 16.61
CA GLY A 46 -4.93 -5.99 15.65
C GLY A 46 -4.15 -4.67 15.62
N PHE A 47 -3.20 -4.49 16.55
CA PHE A 47 -2.32 -3.35 16.63
C PHE A 47 -0.85 -3.80 16.63
N PHE A 48 -0.04 -3.07 15.89
CA PHE A 48 1.41 -3.21 15.83
C PHE A 48 2.08 -2.24 16.79
N GLN A 49 3.13 -2.72 17.45
CA GLN A 49 3.92 -1.94 18.38
C GLN A 49 5.16 -1.41 17.67
N CYS A 50 5.21 -0.10 17.45
CA CYS A 50 6.41 0.61 16.99
C CYS A 50 7.58 0.41 17.98
N ASP A 51 8.83 0.62 17.55
CA ASP A 51 9.99 0.52 18.45
C ASP A 51 9.94 1.59 19.56
N ASN A 52 9.33 2.74 19.27
CA ASN A 52 9.03 3.79 20.25
C ASN A 52 7.90 3.43 21.25
N LYS A 53 7.32 2.22 21.15
CA LYS A 53 6.23 1.66 21.99
C LYS A 53 4.82 2.17 21.69
N ARG A 54 4.64 3.03 20.69
CA ARG A 54 3.32 3.43 20.19
C ARG A 54 2.61 2.25 19.54
N CYS A 55 1.30 2.19 19.69
CA CYS A 55 0.45 1.21 19.00
C CYS A 55 -0.23 1.85 17.78
N ILE A 56 0.04 1.31 16.59
CA ILE A 56 -0.68 1.67 15.37
C ILE A 56 -1.54 0.48 14.92
N PRO A 57 -2.67 0.69 14.23
CA PRO A 57 -3.43 -0.40 13.63
C PRO A 57 -2.57 -1.26 12.67
N ASP A 58 -2.77 -2.58 12.67
CA ASP A 58 -2.02 -3.52 11.82
C ASP A 58 -2.07 -3.17 10.32
N HIS A 59 -3.14 -2.52 9.85
CA HIS A 59 -3.29 -2.11 8.45
C HIS A 59 -2.45 -0.88 8.05
N LEU A 60 -1.88 -0.19 9.03
CA LEU A 60 -0.95 0.91 8.82
C LEU A 60 0.51 0.43 8.78
N VAL A 61 0.77 -0.82 9.14
CA VAL A 61 2.10 -1.40 9.06
C VAL A 61 2.42 -1.68 7.61
N CYS A 62 3.56 -1.19 7.14
CA CYS A 62 4.06 -1.46 5.80
C CYS A 62 3.09 -1.03 4.67
N ASN A 63 2.37 0.07 4.88
CA ASN A 63 1.39 0.66 3.98
C ASN A 63 2.01 1.76 3.06
N GLY A 64 3.28 2.11 3.26
CA GLY A 64 3.99 3.16 2.54
C GLY A 64 3.82 4.57 3.14
N GLY A 65 3.18 4.67 4.31
CA GLY A 65 3.05 5.87 5.13
C GLY A 65 3.93 5.78 6.36
N LEU A 66 4.39 6.92 6.89
CA LEU A 66 5.13 6.98 8.15
C LEU A 66 4.13 7.19 9.29
N ASP A 67 3.50 6.10 9.74
CA ASP A 67 2.52 6.11 10.82
C ASP A 67 3.20 5.96 12.20
N CYS A 68 4.35 5.27 12.28
CA CYS A 68 5.23 5.33 13.45
C CYS A 68 6.12 6.59 13.41
N PHE A 69 6.35 7.22 14.56
CA PHE A 69 7.22 8.40 14.67
C PHE A 69 8.70 8.08 14.39
N ASP A 70 9.08 6.83 14.67
CA ASP A 70 10.37 6.22 14.47
C ASP A 70 10.47 5.43 13.16
N GLU A 71 9.45 5.50 12.29
CA GLU A 71 9.42 4.87 10.96
C GLU A 71 9.55 3.32 11.00
N SER A 72 9.38 2.72 12.19
CA SER A 72 9.53 1.27 12.40
C SER A 72 8.44 0.44 11.74
N ASP A 73 7.30 1.05 11.42
CA ASP A 73 6.23 0.48 10.60
C ASP A 73 6.63 0.24 9.15
N GLU A 74 7.68 0.90 8.66
CA GLU A 74 8.13 0.78 7.26
C GLU A 74 9.54 0.20 7.12
N TYR A 75 10.27 -0.03 8.22
CA TYR A 75 11.70 -0.40 8.18
C TYR A 75 11.97 -1.91 8.08
N ASP A 76 11.25 -2.78 8.80
CA ASP A 76 11.46 -4.24 8.81
C ASP A 76 10.26 -5.00 8.21
N CYS A 77 9.78 -4.50 7.08
CA CYS A 77 8.62 -5.08 6.43
C CYS A 77 8.98 -6.38 5.69
N PRO A 78 8.27 -7.50 5.93
CA PRO A 78 8.49 -8.72 5.17
C PRO A 78 8.28 -8.45 3.68
N ALA A 79 9.09 -9.09 2.83
CA ALA A 79 8.94 -8.98 1.38
C ALA A 79 7.48 -9.27 1.00
N LEU A 80 6.83 -8.32 0.32
CA LEU A 80 5.43 -8.42 -0.07
C LEU A 80 5.28 -9.63 -1.00
N ASN A 81 4.88 -10.77 -0.44
CA ASN A 81 4.58 -11.99 -1.20
C ASN A 81 3.19 -11.84 -1.81
N CYS A 82 3.11 -11.12 -2.91
CA CYS A 82 1.91 -11.06 -3.75
C CYS A 82 1.63 -12.48 -4.28
N THR A 83 0.79 -13.23 -3.57
CA THR A 83 0.44 -14.61 -3.93
C THR A 83 -0.47 -14.67 -5.14
N GLY A 84 -0.28 -15.67 -6.00
CA GLY A 84 -1.09 -15.90 -7.20
C GLY A 84 -0.58 -15.14 -8.44
N ARG A 85 -1.50 -14.50 -9.18
CA ARG A 85 -1.21 -13.73 -10.41
C ARG A 85 -0.99 -12.24 -10.15
N ARG A 86 -0.39 -11.90 -9.00
CA ARG A 86 -0.13 -10.53 -8.57
C ARG A 86 1.36 -10.23 -8.68
N TRP A 87 1.70 -8.98 -8.94
CA TRP A 87 3.05 -8.47 -9.09
C TRP A 87 3.29 -7.35 -8.07
N THR A 88 4.52 -7.24 -7.61
CA THR A 88 4.92 -6.33 -6.53
C THR A 88 5.57 -5.10 -7.12
N CYS A 89 5.01 -3.92 -6.85
CA CYS A 89 5.63 -2.65 -7.22
C CYS A 89 7.02 -2.50 -6.58
N LYS A 90 7.93 -1.81 -7.26
CA LYS A 90 9.37 -1.78 -6.97
C LYS A 90 9.69 -0.96 -5.72
N THR A 91 9.14 0.25 -5.63
CA THR A 91 9.41 1.16 -4.49
C THR A 91 8.25 1.18 -3.50
N VAL A 92 7.01 1.04 -3.99
CA VAL A 92 5.81 1.07 -3.15
C VAL A 92 5.34 -0.35 -2.83
N ARG A 93 4.76 -0.53 -1.64
CA ARG A 93 4.27 -1.83 -1.15
C ARG A 93 2.87 -2.16 -1.68
N GLN A 94 2.71 -2.08 -2.99
CA GLN A 94 1.46 -2.33 -3.68
C GLN A 94 1.53 -3.63 -4.49
N CYS A 95 0.50 -4.48 -4.36
CA CYS A 95 0.31 -5.63 -5.23
C CYS A 95 -0.67 -5.27 -6.34
N ILE A 96 -0.18 -5.12 -7.56
CA ILE A 96 -1.03 -5.05 -8.74
C ILE A 96 -1.22 -6.45 -9.34
N SER A 97 -2.13 -6.60 -10.28
CA SER A 97 -2.22 -7.85 -11.05
C SER A 97 -1.07 -7.90 -12.06
N ARG A 98 -0.52 -9.09 -12.34
CA ARG A 98 0.50 -9.27 -13.39
C ARG A 98 0.07 -8.78 -14.78
N LYS A 99 -1.23 -8.59 -15.04
CA LYS A 99 -1.75 -8.02 -16.29
C LYS A 99 -1.60 -6.50 -16.39
N TYR A 100 -1.37 -5.84 -15.26
CA TYR A 100 -1.15 -4.40 -15.12
C TYR A 100 0.35 -4.08 -15.07
N GLN A 101 1.20 -5.08 -15.33
CA GLN A 101 2.61 -4.84 -15.49
C GLN A 101 2.85 -4.53 -16.96
N CYS A 102 3.40 -3.36 -17.27
CA CYS A 102 3.66 -2.91 -18.63
C CYS A 102 2.39 -2.73 -19.49
N ASP A 103 1.27 -2.33 -18.89
CA ASP A 103 0.00 -2.13 -19.60
C ASP A 103 -0.21 -0.67 -20.08
N GLY A 104 0.81 0.17 -19.88
CA GLY A 104 0.80 1.58 -20.29
C GLY A 104 0.01 2.49 -19.34
N VAL A 105 -0.45 1.97 -18.20
CA VAL A 105 -1.11 2.73 -17.14
C VAL A 105 -0.24 2.65 -15.89
N ASP A 106 -0.11 3.78 -15.20
CA ASP A 106 0.53 3.81 -13.89
C ASP A 106 -0.42 3.17 -12.85
N ASP A 107 -0.43 1.84 -12.77
CA ASP A 107 -1.18 1.11 -11.76
C ASP A 107 -0.43 1.08 -10.43
N CYS A 108 0.92 1.09 -10.44
CA CYS A 108 1.71 1.33 -9.24
C CYS A 108 1.72 2.82 -8.86
N THR A 109 1.63 3.10 -7.56
CA THR A 109 1.76 4.47 -7.02
C THR A 109 3.11 5.12 -7.36
N ASP A 110 4.15 4.32 -7.60
CA ASP A 110 5.46 4.80 -8.09
C ASP A 110 5.71 4.56 -9.58
N ALA A 111 4.69 4.17 -10.36
CA ALA A 111 4.80 3.85 -11.79
C ALA A 111 5.85 2.77 -12.15
N SER A 112 6.30 1.99 -11.15
CA SER A 112 7.36 1.00 -11.36
C SER A 112 6.94 -0.22 -12.15
N ASP A 113 5.65 -0.43 -12.31
CA ASP A 113 5.07 -1.39 -13.24
C ASP A 113 5.39 -1.08 -14.70
N GLU A 114 5.70 0.19 -15.02
CA GLU A 114 5.98 0.66 -16.37
C GLU A 114 7.48 1.01 -16.63
N GLU A 115 8.34 1.04 -15.59
CA GLU A 115 9.72 1.55 -15.71
C GLU A 115 10.76 0.56 -16.29
N ASP A 116 10.61 -0.75 -16.07
CA ASP A 116 11.61 -1.77 -16.48
C ASP A 116 11.02 -2.83 -17.42
N CYS A 117 10.24 -2.38 -18.41
CA CYS A 117 9.72 -3.23 -19.47
C CYS A 117 10.83 -3.55 -20.48
N ALA A 118 11.73 -4.46 -20.10
CA ALA A 118 12.95 -4.84 -20.84
C ALA A 118 12.72 -5.34 -22.29
N THR A 119 11.47 -5.61 -22.68
CA THR A 119 11.08 -5.90 -24.05
C THR A 119 9.67 -5.38 -24.31
N ARG A 120 9.50 -4.08 -24.57
CA ARG A 120 8.72 -3.73 -25.77
C ARG A 120 9.59 -4.14 -26.94
N ALA A 121 9.53 -5.42 -27.33
CA ALA A 121 9.96 -5.73 -28.67
C ALA A 121 9.11 -4.83 -29.57
N PRO A 122 9.67 -4.08 -30.54
CA PRO A 122 8.90 -3.24 -31.46
C PRO A 122 7.88 -4.04 -32.33
N ASP A 123 7.67 -5.32 -32.00
CA ASP A 123 6.87 -6.30 -32.72
C ASP A 123 5.78 -7.00 -31.90
N GLU A 124 5.72 -6.86 -30.57
CA GLU A 124 4.70 -7.55 -29.75
C GLU A 124 3.86 -6.55 -28.96
N CYS A 125 2.72 -6.18 -29.54
CA CYS A 125 1.61 -5.54 -28.83
C CYS A 125 0.88 -6.59 -27.98
N HIS A 126 0.21 -6.14 -26.91
CA HIS A 126 -0.53 -7.05 -26.03
C HIS A 126 -1.74 -7.69 -26.76
N ASP A 127 -2.28 -8.81 -26.25
CA ASP A 127 -3.41 -9.53 -26.89
C ASP A 127 -4.68 -8.67 -27.13
N ASN A 128 -4.80 -7.50 -26.49
CA ASN A 128 -5.92 -6.58 -26.61
C ASN A 128 -5.52 -5.25 -27.29
N GLU A 129 -4.39 -5.24 -28.00
CA GLU A 129 -3.85 -4.06 -28.67
C GLU A 129 -3.61 -4.35 -30.15
N PHE A 130 -3.93 -3.38 -31.01
CA PHE A 130 -3.61 -3.39 -32.42
C PHE A 130 -2.23 -2.78 -32.67
N LYS A 131 -1.39 -3.49 -33.43
CA LYS A 131 -0.09 -3.01 -33.86
C LYS A 131 -0.24 -2.10 -35.08
N CYS A 132 0.09 -0.82 -34.91
CA CYS A 132 0.22 0.11 -36.03
C CYS A 132 1.40 -0.27 -36.93
N THR A 133 1.28 -0.01 -38.23
CA THR A 133 2.39 -0.20 -39.18
C THR A 133 3.55 0.75 -38.87
N VAL A 134 3.21 1.97 -38.43
CA VAL A 134 4.12 3.00 -37.94
C VAL A 134 3.48 3.65 -36.71
N GLY A 135 4.23 3.80 -35.61
CA GLY A 135 3.76 4.54 -34.43
C GLY A 135 3.46 3.73 -33.18
N GLY A 136 3.65 2.40 -33.18
CA GLY A 136 3.55 1.59 -31.95
C GLY A 136 2.26 0.76 -31.85
N CYS A 137 1.70 0.66 -30.65
CA CYS A 137 0.51 -0.14 -30.35
C CYS A 137 -0.62 0.77 -29.86
N ILE A 138 -1.84 0.53 -30.32
CA ILE A 138 -3.07 1.18 -29.85
C ILE A 138 -4.03 0.12 -29.29
N PRO A 139 -5.04 0.46 -28.48
CA PRO A 139 -6.07 -0.48 -28.06
C PRO A 139 -6.77 -1.16 -29.25
N GLU A 140 -7.05 -2.47 -29.18
CA GLU A 140 -7.76 -3.20 -30.26
C GLU A 140 -9.14 -2.61 -30.53
N THR A 141 -9.76 -1.97 -29.54
CA THR A 141 -11.04 -1.27 -29.69
C THR A 141 -10.99 -0.05 -30.60
N TRP A 142 -9.81 0.51 -30.84
CA TRP A 142 -9.61 1.68 -31.70
C TRP A 142 -9.35 1.29 -33.15
N LYS A 143 -9.24 -0.01 -33.43
CA LYS A 143 -9.15 -0.49 -34.79
C LYS A 143 -10.50 -0.32 -35.51
N CYS A 144 -10.50 0.42 -36.62
CA CYS A 144 -11.63 0.72 -37.48
C CYS A 144 -12.78 1.39 -36.72
N ASP A 145 -12.45 2.31 -35.81
CA ASP A 145 -13.43 3.03 -35.00
C ASP A 145 -13.94 4.32 -35.68
N GLY A 146 -13.32 4.71 -36.80
CA GLY A 146 -13.63 5.91 -37.57
C GLY A 146 -12.68 7.07 -37.30
N GLN A 147 -11.60 6.88 -36.54
CA GLN A 147 -10.57 7.87 -36.21
C GLN A 147 -9.18 7.31 -36.51
N GLU A 148 -8.32 8.14 -37.11
CA GLU A 148 -6.91 7.78 -37.33
C GLU A 148 -6.12 7.96 -36.01
N ASP A 149 -5.98 6.88 -35.25
CA ASP A 149 -5.17 6.83 -34.02
C ASP A 149 -3.74 6.36 -34.28
N CYS A 150 -3.48 5.57 -35.33
CA CYS A 150 -2.12 5.28 -35.77
C CYS A 150 -1.53 6.48 -36.53
N GLU A 151 -0.22 6.73 -36.37
CA GLU A 151 0.48 7.83 -37.07
C GLU A 151 0.45 7.69 -38.61
N ASP A 152 0.24 6.46 -39.10
CA ASP A 152 0.09 6.10 -40.51
C ASP A 152 -1.38 5.87 -40.93
N GLY A 153 -2.34 5.92 -40.00
CA GLY A 153 -3.74 5.57 -40.24
C GLY A 153 -3.95 4.08 -40.53
N SER A 154 -3.04 3.21 -40.09
CA SER A 154 -3.12 1.76 -40.30
C SER A 154 -4.28 1.09 -39.58
N ASP A 155 -4.87 1.78 -38.62
CA ASP A 155 -5.98 1.35 -37.81
C ASP A 155 -7.33 1.55 -38.47
N GLU A 156 -7.43 2.36 -39.52
CA GLU A 156 -8.68 2.68 -40.24
C GLU A 156 -8.96 1.80 -41.49
#